data_AF-A0AAD7PCE5-F1
#
_entry.id   AF-A0AAD7PCE5-F1
#
_cell.length_a   1.000
_cell.length_b   1.000
_cell.length_c   1.000
_cell.angle_alpha   90.00
_cell.angle_beta   90.00
_cell.angle_gamma   90.00
#
_symmetry.space_group_name_H-M   'P 1'
#
loop_
_entity.id
_entity.type
_entity.pdbx_description
1 polymer ?
#
loop_
_entity_poly.entity_id
_entity_poly.type
_entity_poly.pdbx_seq_one_letter_code
_entity_poly.pdbx_strand_id
1 'polypeptide(L)'
;MALCVYYFFKKFNNSIITDLQFFIDDLSTEDSSTVGVIWHLEWKGKPFPFSKGCSLYWLEVVNGKRQIVYGRDSVEPAIKPGETALAAIRSVTWLQQFPQLVDRL
;
A
#
# COMPACT_ATOMS: atom_id res chain seq x y z
N MET A 1 -7.72 12.77 13.89
CA MET A 1 -7.96 11.60 13.01
C MET A 1 -6.63 10.86 12.81
N ALA A 2 -6.61 9.54 12.60
CA ALA A 2 -5.42 8.70 12.28
C ALA A 2 -4.28 8.46 13.31
N LEU A 3 -4.36 8.96 14.56
CA LEU A 3 -3.26 8.79 15.55
C LEU A 3 -2.79 7.33 15.75
N CYS A 4 -3.70 6.36 15.75
CA CYS A 4 -3.34 4.95 15.90
C CYS A 4 -2.46 4.41 14.75
N VAL A 5 -2.67 4.90 13.52
CA VAL A 5 -1.85 4.56 12.34
C VAL A 5 -0.46 5.15 12.49
N TYR A 6 -0.36 6.43 12.86
CA TYR A 6 0.93 7.05 13.15
C TYR A 6 1.70 6.30 14.25
N TYR A 7 1.03 5.93 15.35
CA TYR A 7 1.65 5.13 16.41
C TYR A 7 2.09 3.75 15.95
N PHE A 8 1.38 3.13 15.01
CA PHE A 8 1.78 1.87 14.41
C PHE A 8 3.12 2.01 13.65
N PHE A 9 3.25 2.99 12.75
CA PHE A 9 4.51 3.24 12.03
C PHE A 9 5.65 3.64 12.97
N LYS A 10 5.37 4.45 14.00
CA LYS A 10 6.37 4.80 15.01
C LYS A 10 6.86 3.57 15.79
N LYS A 11 5.93 2.70 16.20
CA LYS A 11 6.27 1.44 16.88
C LYS A 11 7.09 0.53 15.98
N PHE A 12 6.73 0.45 14.70
CA PHE A 12 7.45 -0.31 13.71
C PHE A 12 8.89 0.21 13.55
N ASN A 13 9.07 1.51 13.32
CA ASN A 13 10.40 2.13 13.22
C ASN A 13 11.25 1.91 14.48
N ASN A 14 10.65 1.98 15.67
CA ASN A 14 11.35 1.70 16.93
C ASN A 14 11.73 0.23 17.11
N SER A 15 11.10 -0.70 16.39
CA SER A 15 11.38 -2.14 16.48
C SER A 15 12.45 -2.64 15.51
N ILE A 16 12.80 -1.83 14.51
CA ILE A 16 13.82 -2.16 13.51
C ILE A 16 15.19 -1.65 13.99
N ILE A 17 16.20 -2.53 14.02
CA ILE A 17 17.58 -2.28 14.51
C ILE A 17 18.49 -1.63 13.43
N THR A 18 17.92 -1.01 12.40
CA THR A 18 18.71 -0.49 11.26
C THR A 18 18.37 0.96 10.94
N ASP A 19 19.28 1.64 10.23
CA ASP A 19 19.06 2.97 9.62
C ASP A 19 17.94 3.00 8.56
N LEU A 20 17.16 1.91 8.42
CA LEU A 20 16.04 1.76 7.49
C LEU A 20 14.72 2.07 8.21
N GLN A 21 14.06 3.15 7.83
CA GLN A 21 12.87 3.67 8.50
C GLN A 21 11.76 3.99 7.50
N PHE A 22 10.51 3.79 7.90
CA PHE A 22 9.37 4.31 7.18
C PHE A 22 9.26 5.82 7.38
N PHE A 23 9.13 6.54 6.27
CA PHE A 23 8.72 7.93 6.22
C PHE A 23 7.32 8.04 5.63
N ILE A 24 6.46 8.76 6.33
CA ILE A 24 5.09 9.04 5.89
C ILE A 24 5.14 10.28 5.01
N ASP A 25 4.80 10.11 3.74
CA ASP A 25 4.72 11.19 2.76
C ASP A 25 3.37 11.91 2.83
N ASP A 26 2.29 11.15 2.98
CA ASP A 26 0.93 11.68 3.04
C ASP A 26 -0.04 10.76 3.80
N LEU A 27 -1.13 11.34 4.30
CA LEU A 27 -2.19 10.68 5.06
C LEU A 27 -3.56 11.22 4.64
N SER A 28 -4.52 10.32 4.36
CA SER A 28 -5.90 10.76 4.13
C SER A 28 -6.51 11.30 5.44
N THR A 29 -7.13 12.48 5.38
CA THR A 29 -7.62 13.19 6.58
C THR A 29 -9.14 13.30 6.69
N GLU A 30 -9.90 12.78 5.73
CA GLU A 30 -11.35 13.04 5.63
C GLU A 30 -12.22 11.98 6.32
N ASP A 31 -11.93 10.69 6.09
CA ASP A 31 -12.67 9.59 6.72
C ASP A 31 -12.05 9.23 8.07
N SER A 32 -12.92 9.03 9.06
CA SER A 32 -12.52 8.63 10.40
C SER A 32 -12.33 7.10 10.50
N SER A 33 -13.03 6.32 9.68
CA SER A 33 -13.03 4.86 9.68
C SER A 33 -12.01 4.24 8.74
N THR A 34 -11.47 5.00 7.79
CA THR A 34 -10.46 4.53 6.84
C THR A 34 -9.32 5.52 6.76
N VAL A 35 -8.08 5.01 6.69
CA VAL A 35 -6.87 5.84 6.52
C VAL A 35 -6.01 5.25 5.43
N GLY A 36 -5.80 6.03 4.37
CA GLY A 36 -4.74 5.83 3.40
C GLY A 36 -3.44 6.49 3.88
N VAL A 37 -2.32 5.81 3.67
CA VAL A 37 -0.97 6.30 3.96
C VAL A 37 -0.14 6.16 2.69
N ILE A 38 0.57 7.20 2.30
CA ILE A 38 1.65 7.12 1.31
C ILE A 38 2.97 7.17 2.08
N TRP A 39 3.90 6.30 1.72
CA TRP A 39 5.16 6.18 2.44
C TRP A 39 6.30 5.78 1.51
N HIS A 40 7.53 6.01 1.99
CA HIS A 40 8.74 5.43 1.44
C HIS A 40 9.65 4.95 2.57
N LEU A 41 10.62 4.08 2.23
CA LEU A 41 11.69 3.77 3.16
C LEU A 41 12.87 4.72 2.93
N GLU A 42 13.44 5.22 4.00
CA GLU A 42 14.75 5.86 3.98
C GLU A 42 15.80 4.97 4.62
N TRP A 43 16.98 4.92 4.01
CA TRP A 43 18.18 4.33 4.60
C TRP A 43 19.28 5.38 4.73
N LYS A 44 19.73 5.64 5.96
CA LYS A 44 20.77 6.64 6.27
C LYS A 44 20.46 8.04 5.71
N GLY A 45 19.20 8.45 5.82
CA GLY A 45 18.71 9.75 5.33
C GLY A 45 18.66 9.86 3.80
N LYS A 46 18.65 8.73 3.08
CA LYS A 46 18.45 8.69 1.63
C LYS A 46 17.28 7.78 1.28
N PRO A 47 16.43 8.15 0.30
CA PRO A 47 15.36 7.26 -0.16
C PRO A 47 15.90 5.91 -0.63
N PHE A 48 15.34 4.82 -0.12
CA PHE A 48 15.69 3.47 -0.52
C PHE A 48 15.04 3.15 -1.88
N PRO A 49 15.77 2.57 -2.85
CA PRO A 49 15.23 2.33 -4.18
C PRO A 49 14.07 1.31 -4.13
N PHE A 50 13.03 1.55 -4.93
CA PHE A 50 11.85 0.67 -5.06
C PHE A 50 11.15 0.38 -3.72
N SER A 51 11.18 1.34 -2.79
CA SER A 51 10.60 1.20 -1.45
C SER A 51 9.40 2.09 -1.20
N LYS A 52 8.92 2.81 -2.22
CA LYS A 52 7.69 3.58 -2.06
C LYS A 52 6.52 2.64 -1.98
N GLY A 53 5.47 3.05 -1.29
CA GLY A 53 4.26 2.26 -1.18
C GLY A 53 3.11 3.07 -0.66
N CYS A 54 1.97 2.41 -0.59
CA CYS A 54 0.81 2.90 0.11
C CYS A 54 0.21 1.82 0.99
N SER A 55 -0.43 2.25 2.06
CA SER A 55 -1.16 1.40 2.98
C SER A 55 -2.60 1.89 3.11
N LEU A 56 -3.55 0.97 3.22
CA LEU A 56 -4.94 1.26 3.51
C LEU A 56 -5.33 0.56 4.82
N TYR A 57 -5.81 1.33 5.78
CA TYR A 57 -6.20 0.84 7.11
C TYR A 57 -7.67 1.13 7.38
N TRP A 58 -8.37 0.13 7.93
CA TRP A 58 -9.72 0.29 8.47
C TRP A 58 -9.62 0.36 9.98
N LEU A 59 -10.36 1.29 10.54
CA LEU A 59 -10.34 1.67 11.94
C LEU A 59 -11.71 1.47 12.55
N GLU A 60 -11.74 0.80 13.70
CA GLU A 60 -12.94 0.67 14.52
C GLU A 60 -12.66 1.17 15.94
N VAL A 61 -13.73 1.54 16.65
CA VAL A 61 -13.66 1.88 18.07
C VAL A 61 -14.01 0.63 18.87
N VAL A 62 -12.98 0.00 19.44
CA VAL A 62 -13.13 -1.19 20.29
C VAL A 62 -12.81 -0.77 21.73
N ASN A 63 -13.77 -0.96 22.63
CA ASN A 63 -13.69 -0.56 24.05
C ASN A 63 -13.32 0.93 24.24
N GLY A 64 -13.93 1.82 23.44
CA GLY A 64 -13.67 3.27 23.49
C GLY A 64 -12.33 3.70 22.88
N LYS A 65 -11.51 2.76 22.40
CA LYS A 65 -10.22 3.04 21.76
C LYS A 65 -10.29 2.78 20.27
N ARG A 66 -9.84 3.75 19.47
CA ARG A 66 -9.70 3.58 18.02
C ARG A 66 -8.50 2.67 17.71
N GLN A 67 -8.75 1.62 16.93
CA GLN A 67 -7.78 0.57 16.64
C GLN A 67 -7.86 0.19 15.16
N ILE A 68 -6.72 -0.26 14.61
CA ILE A 68 -6.65 -0.83 13.26
C ILE A 68 -7.23 -2.24 13.33
N VAL A 69 -8.26 -2.52 12.54
CA VAL A 69 -8.88 -3.85 12.42
C VAL A 69 -8.54 -4.56 11.11
N TYR A 70 -8.11 -3.79 10.12
CA TYR A 70 -7.61 -4.32 8.85
C TYR A 70 -6.53 -3.39 8.29
N GLY A 71 -5.52 -3.98 7.67
CA GLY A 71 -4.45 -3.28 6.97
C GLY A 71 -4.10 -3.99 5.68
N ARG A 72 -3.85 -3.21 4.63
CA ARG A 72 -3.34 -3.71 3.35
C ARG A 72 -2.24 -2.79 2.85
N ASP A 73 -1.12 -3.38 2.50
CA ASP A 73 0.03 -2.69 1.94
C ASP A 73 0.19 -2.99 0.45
N SER A 74 0.58 -1.98 -0.32
CA SER A 74 0.95 -2.08 -1.72
C SER A 74 2.29 -1.37 -1.92
N VAL A 75 3.31 -2.12 -2.30
CA VAL A 75 4.66 -1.59 -2.56
C VAL A 75 4.81 -1.32 -4.05
N GLU A 76 5.52 -0.26 -4.39
CA GLU A 76 5.92 0.06 -5.76
C GLU A 76 6.64 -1.16 -6.37
N PRO A 77 6.21 -1.66 -7.54
CA PRO A 77 6.89 -2.78 -8.17
C PRO A 77 8.27 -2.33 -8.67
N ALA A 78 9.26 -3.21 -8.52
CA ALA A 78 10.62 -2.96 -9.02
C ALA A 78 10.67 -2.72 -10.54
N ILE A 79 9.71 -3.29 -11.28
CA ILE A 79 9.52 -3.07 -12.70
C ILE A 79 8.17 -2.37 -12.88
N LYS A 80 8.17 -1.21 -13.55
CA LYS A 80 6.95 -0.51 -13.95
C LYS A 80 6.55 -1.01 -15.33
N PRO A 81 5.61 -1.96 -15.46
CA PRO A 81 5.26 -2.52 -16.76
C PRO A 81 4.63 -1.48 -17.70
N GLY A 82 4.13 -0.36 -17.15
CA GLY A 82 3.62 0.78 -17.92
C GLY A 82 2.55 0.34 -18.92
N GLU A 83 2.69 0.78 -20.17
CA GLU A 83 1.79 0.41 -21.26
C GLU A 83 1.71 -1.10 -21.53
N THR A 84 2.74 -1.87 -21.17
CA THR A 84 2.77 -3.33 -21.36
C THR A 84 1.69 -4.03 -20.53
N ALA A 85 1.45 -3.56 -19.30
CA ALA A 85 0.37 -4.11 -18.46
C ALA A 85 -1.00 -3.83 -19.10
N LEU A 86 -1.20 -2.62 -19.63
CA LEU A 86 -2.43 -2.26 -20.33
C LEU A 86 -2.62 -3.08 -21.61
N ALA A 87 -1.56 -3.32 -22.37
CA ALA A 87 -1.60 -4.18 -23.55
C ALA A 87 -2.00 -5.62 -23.20
N ALA A 88 -1.42 -6.20 -22.13
CA ALA A 88 -1.78 -7.53 -21.67
C ALA A 88 -3.27 -7.61 -21.24
N ILE A 89 -3.75 -6.64 -20.46
CA ILE A 89 -5.17 -6.57 -20.06
C ILE A 89 -6.06 -6.47 -21.29
N ARG A 90 -5.73 -5.62 -22.27
CA ARG A 90 -6.47 -5.47 -23.52
C ARG A 90 -6.55 -6.78 -24.30
N SER A 91 -5.42 -7.50 -24.41
CA SER A 91 -5.36 -8.80 -25.08
C SER A 91 -6.27 -9.82 -24.40
N VAL A 92 -6.28 -9.90 -23.07
CA VAL A 92 -7.19 -10.80 -22.33
C VAL A 92 -8.65 -10.40 -22.55
N THR A 93 -8.99 -9.11 -22.48
CA THR A 93 -10.37 -8.65 -22.74
C THR A 93 -10.84 -8.88 -24.17
N TRP A 94 -9.94 -8.80 -25.16
CA TRP A 94 -10.26 -9.15 -26.55
C TRP A 94 -10.51 -10.65 -26.71
N LEU A 95 -9.69 -11.49 -26.07
CA LEU A 95 -9.88 -12.94 -26.09
C LEU A 95 -11.20 -13.38 -25.44
N GLN A 96 -11.70 -12.64 -24.43
CA GLN A 96 -13.03 -12.91 -23.84
C GLN A 96 -14.18 -12.80 -24.84
N GLN A 97 -14.02 -12.08 -25.95
CA GLN A 97 -15.04 -12.03 -27.01
C GLN A 97 -15.18 -13.37 -27.77
N PHE A 98 -14.25 -14.31 -27.54
CA PHE A 98 -14.23 -15.64 -28.14
C PHE A 98 -14.20 -16.70 -27.02
N PRO A 99 -15.35 -17.04 -26.40
CA PRO A 99 -15.40 -17.93 -25.23
C PRO A 99 -14.71 -19.28 -25.46
N GLN A 100 -14.75 -19.79 -26.69
CA GLN A 100 -14.11 -21.06 -27.10
C GLN A 100 -12.57 -21.05 -26.99
N LEU A 101 -11.94 -19.87 -26.96
CA LEU A 101 -10.49 -19.71 -26.78
C LEU A 101 -10.10 -19.51 -25.31
N VAL A 102 -11.03 -19.02 -24.48
CA VAL A 102 -10.80 -18.83 -23.03
C VAL A 102 -10.78 -20.18 -22.30
N ASP A 103 -11.63 -21.13 -22.71
CA ASP A 103 -11.73 -22.46 -22.08
C ASP A 103 -10.53 -23.39 -22.34
N ARG A 104 -9.54 -22.96 -23.13
CA ARG A 104 -8.33 -23.73 -23.48
C ARG A 104 -7.04 -23.21 -22.84
N LEU A 105 -7.13 -22.18 -22.00
CA LEU A 105 -6.05 -21.56 -21.22
C LEU A 105 -6.16 -21.98 -19.75
#